data_AF-A0A348N7G3-F1
#
_entry.id   AF-A0A348N7G3-F1
#
_cell.length_a   1.000
_cell.length_b   1.000
_cell.length_c   1.000
_cell.angle_alpha   90.00
_cell.angle_beta   90.00
_cell.angle_gamma   90.00
#
_symmetry.space_group_name_H-M   'P 1'
#
loop_
_entity.id
_entity.type
_entity.pdbx_description
1 polymer ?
#
loop_
_entity_poly.entity_id
_entity_poly.type
_entity_poly.pdbx_seq_one_letter_code
_entity_poly.pdbx_strand_id
1 'polypeptide(L)'
;MTYQKFEKEIVDSINKNLLEGHQTLIKPVDKNNGVVLHGLIINNGLCNISPTIYLDYYYDEYKKGFDIEYLAKQIITQYQRFALEEDFDITVFTDYEKCKPNISYKLINYGKNKELLRDVPHIVYLDLAIVFYCLLSSSRSETSSILIRNSHMNHWGVTCDDLFNVASNNT
;
A
#
# COMPACT_ATOMS: atom_id res chain seq x y z
N MET A 1 15.35 9.95 20.92
CA MET A 1 14.32 8.93 21.21
C MET A 1 14.55 7.73 20.31
N THR A 2 14.26 6.49 20.75
CA THR A 2 14.32 5.32 19.86
C THR A 2 13.10 5.29 18.93
N TYR A 3 13.20 4.57 17.81
CA TYR A 3 12.09 4.46 16.85
C TYR A 3 10.83 3.83 17.47
N GLN A 4 10.97 2.74 18.21
CA GLN A 4 9.84 2.08 18.91
C GLN A 4 9.15 3.01 19.93
N LYS A 5 9.95 3.86 20.61
CA LYS A 5 9.40 4.85 21.54
C LYS A 5 8.67 5.96 20.79
N PHE A 6 9.19 6.38 19.63
CA PHE A 6 8.49 7.30 18.73
C PHE A 6 7.15 6.74 18.25
N GLU A 7 7.13 5.49 17.77
CA GLU A 7 5.88 4.85 17.31
C GLU A 7 4.82 4.82 18.40
N LYS A 8 5.20 4.50 19.64
CA LYS A 8 4.27 4.54 20.77
C LYS A 8 3.75 5.96 21.04
N GLU A 9 4.65 6.93 21.17
CA GLU A 9 4.27 8.31 21.53
C GLU A 9 3.45 8.99 20.43
N ILE A 10 3.77 8.75 19.15
CA ILE A 10 3.00 9.29 18.03
C ILE A 10 1.61 8.67 17.96
N VAL A 11 1.48 7.35 18.18
CA VAL A 11 0.17 6.67 18.21
C VAL A 11 -0.67 7.15 19.40
N ASP A 12 -0.06 7.30 20.58
CA ASP A 12 -0.75 7.85 21.76
C ASP A 12 -1.25 9.27 21.49
N SER A 13 -0.45 10.10 20.81
CA SER A 13 -0.83 11.46 20.41
C SER A 13 -1.95 11.47 19.37
N ILE A 14 -1.89 10.58 18.37
CA ILE A 14 -2.94 10.42 17.35
C ILE A 14 -4.25 9.99 18.00
N ASN A 15 -4.24 8.94 18.84
CA ASN A 15 -5.43 8.41 19.50
C ASN A 15 -6.12 9.46 20.39
N LYS A 16 -5.38 10.37 21.02
CA LYS A 16 -5.96 11.49 21.80
C LYS A 16 -6.72 12.52 20.94
N ASN A 17 -6.36 12.64 19.67
CA ASN A 17 -6.92 13.62 18.73
C ASN A 17 -7.94 12.99 17.75
N LEU A 18 -8.11 11.67 17.77
CA LEU A 18 -9.13 10.97 16.98
C LEU A 18 -10.47 10.92 17.70
N LEU A 19 -11.56 10.84 16.94
CA LEU A 19 -12.91 10.63 17.47
C LEU A 19 -13.04 9.21 18.05
N GLU A 20 -13.94 9.05 19.03
CA GLU A 20 -14.29 7.73 19.56
C GLU A 20 -14.65 6.73 18.44
N GLY A 21 -14.19 5.49 18.57
CA GLY A 21 -14.44 4.42 17.59
C GLY A 21 -13.30 4.18 16.58
N HIS A 22 -12.33 5.09 16.48
CA HIS A 22 -11.16 4.85 15.62
C HIS A 22 -10.17 3.88 16.28
N GLN A 23 -9.59 2.97 15.48
CA GLN A 23 -8.54 2.05 15.90
C GLN A 23 -7.29 2.24 15.06
N THR A 24 -6.13 2.31 15.72
CA THR A 24 -4.83 2.42 15.06
C THR A 24 -4.12 1.07 15.05
N LEU A 25 -3.52 0.72 13.90
CA LEU A 25 -2.70 -0.48 13.73
C LEU A 25 -1.40 -0.10 13.05
N ILE A 26 -0.27 -0.55 13.59
CA ILE A 26 1.03 -0.48 12.92
C ILE A 26 1.36 -1.87 12.39
N LYS A 27 1.78 -1.95 11.12
CA LYS A 27 2.31 -3.17 10.52
C LYS A 27 3.49 -2.88 9.60
N PRO A 28 4.45 -3.82 9.47
CA PRO A 28 5.47 -3.72 8.44
C PRO A 28 4.82 -3.82 7.04
N VAL A 29 5.35 -3.05 6.09
CA VAL A 29 4.89 -2.98 4.70
C VAL A 29 6.09 -2.99 3.77
N ASP A 30 6.16 -4.00 2.90
CA ASP A 30 7.13 -4.07 1.82
C ASP A 30 6.81 -3.03 0.75
N LYS A 31 7.74 -2.10 0.50
CA LYS A 31 7.56 -1.05 -0.51
C LYS A 31 8.10 -1.47 -1.87
N ASN A 32 9.42 -1.58 -2.01
CA ASN A 32 10.14 -2.10 -3.18
C ASN A 32 11.63 -2.24 -2.82
N ASN A 33 12.38 -3.06 -3.55
CA ASN A 33 13.83 -3.21 -3.44
C ASN A 33 14.33 -3.58 -2.03
N GLY A 34 13.55 -4.39 -1.30
CA GLY A 34 13.86 -4.84 0.05
C GLY A 34 13.66 -3.78 1.14
N VAL A 35 13.02 -2.65 0.81
CA VAL A 35 12.65 -1.62 1.81
C VAL A 35 11.36 -2.02 2.51
N VAL A 36 11.44 -2.20 3.83
CA VAL A 36 10.31 -2.41 4.73
C VAL A 36 10.07 -1.12 5.52
N LEU A 37 8.84 -0.64 5.51
CA LEU A 37 8.41 0.53 6.29
C LEU A 37 7.33 0.13 7.30
N HIS A 38 7.12 0.92 8.33
CA HIS A 38 6.05 0.75 9.30
C HIS A 38 4.84 1.58 8.88
N GLY A 39 3.84 0.91 8.35
CA GLY A 39 2.57 1.51 7.96
C GLY A 39 1.63 1.62 9.15
N LEU A 40 1.25 2.85 9.48
CA LEU A 40 0.11 3.18 10.34
C LEU A 40 -1.18 3.13 9.51
N ILE A 41 -2.17 2.42 10.02
CA ILE A 41 -3.53 2.34 9.50
C ILE A 41 -4.46 2.88 10.57
N ILE A 42 -5.40 3.75 10.17
CA ILE A 42 -6.45 4.28 11.03
C ILE A 42 -7.78 3.74 10.52
N ASN A 43 -8.40 2.82 11.25
CA ASN A 43 -9.69 2.26 10.91
C ASN A 43 -10.79 3.02 11.65
N ASN A 44 -11.78 3.54 10.92
CA ASN A 44 -12.96 4.21 11.48
C ASN A 44 -14.18 3.28 11.62
N GLY A 45 -14.07 2.02 11.17
CA GLY A 45 -15.15 1.04 11.17
C GLY A 45 -16.25 1.28 10.13
N LEU A 46 -16.13 2.33 9.32
CA LEU A 46 -17.15 2.74 8.35
C LEU A 46 -16.84 2.24 6.93
N CYS A 47 -15.56 2.13 6.58
CA CYS A 47 -15.13 1.77 5.23
C CYS A 47 -14.24 0.53 5.21
N ASN A 48 -14.35 -0.24 4.14
CA ASN A 48 -13.57 -1.44 3.88
C ASN A 48 -12.08 -1.21 3.54
N ILE A 49 -11.67 0.03 3.24
CA ILE A 49 -10.28 0.41 2.92
C ILE A 49 -9.86 1.62 3.75
N SER A 50 -8.60 1.62 4.20
CA SER A 50 -8.00 2.74 4.91
C SER A 50 -6.61 3.08 4.33
N PRO A 51 -6.25 4.37 4.22
CA PRO A 51 -4.91 4.79 3.83
C PRO A 51 -3.82 4.20 4.74
N THR A 52 -2.68 3.85 4.15
CA THR A 52 -1.49 3.46 4.90
C THR A 52 -0.51 4.62 4.95
N ILE A 53 -0.16 5.07 6.16
CA ILE A 53 0.75 6.19 6.40
C ILE A 53 2.07 5.65 6.93
N TYR A 54 3.18 5.88 6.24
CA TYR A 54 4.49 5.35 6.63
C TYR A 54 5.14 6.21 7.72
N LEU A 55 5.27 5.65 8.94
CA LEU A 55 5.80 6.37 10.10
C LEU A 55 7.29 6.69 10.01
N ASP A 56 8.06 5.92 9.23
CA ASP A 56 9.49 6.12 9.05
C ASP A 56 9.80 7.53 8.53
N TYR A 57 8.96 8.09 7.65
CA TYR A 57 9.12 9.45 7.14
C TYR A 57 8.87 10.50 8.22
N TYR A 58 7.89 10.30 9.09
CA TYR A 58 7.61 11.20 10.20
C TYR A 58 8.67 11.09 11.29
N TYR A 59 9.31 9.93 11.44
CA TYR A 59 10.46 9.79 12.32
C TYR A 59 11.68 10.55 11.81
N ASP A 60 11.89 10.61 10.49
CA ASP A 60 12.92 11.46 9.90
C ASP A 60 12.65 12.95 10.17
N GLU A 61 11.39 13.40 10.09
CA GLU A 61 11.01 14.76 10.48
C GLU A 61 11.19 15.01 11.97
N TYR A 62 10.80 14.07 12.84
CA TYR A 62 11.06 14.18 14.28
C TYR A 62 12.56 14.36 14.58
N LYS A 63 13.44 13.63 13.89
CA LYS A 63 14.90 13.78 14.03
C LYS A 63 15.41 15.16 13.59
N LYS A 64 14.65 15.89 12.76
CA LYS A 64 14.95 17.28 12.37
C LYS A 64 14.45 18.32 13.39
N GLY A 65 13.76 17.89 14.45
CA GLY A 65 13.32 18.74 15.55
C GLY A 65 11.82 19.06 15.59
N PHE A 66 11.01 18.49 14.69
CA PHE A 66 9.55 18.63 14.76
C PHE A 66 8.99 17.88 15.98
N ASP A 67 8.02 18.50 16.66
CA ASP A 67 7.39 17.91 17.84
C ASP A 67 6.32 16.87 17.46
N ILE A 68 6.07 15.95 18.40
CA ILE A 68 5.16 14.81 18.18
C ILE A 68 3.71 15.26 17.99
N GLU A 69 3.26 16.31 18.68
CA GLU A 69 1.88 16.79 18.54
C GLU A 69 1.63 17.40 17.17
N TYR A 70 2.60 18.15 16.64
CA TYR A 70 2.58 18.66 15.28
C TYR A 70 2.53 17.53 14.25
N LEU A 71 3.43 16.55 14.38
CA LEU A 71 3.48 15.41 13.45
C LEU A 71 2.18 14.57 13.51
N ALA A 72 1.61 14.36 14.70
CA ALA A 72 0.33 13.68 14.86
C ALA A 72 -0.80 14.39 14.13
N LYS A 73 -0.88 15.73 14.23
CA LYS A 73 -1.86 16.53 13.48
C LYS A 73 -1.67 16.40 11.98
N GLN A 74 -0.42 16.43 11.49
CA GLN A 74 -0.14 16.22 10.06
C GLN A 74 -0.60 14.84 9.59
N ILE A 75 -0.34 13.79 10.37
CA ILE A 75 -0.80 12.41 10.07
C ILE A 75 -2.33 12.36 9.99
N ILE A 76 -3.04 12.95 10.95
CA ILE A 76 -4.51 13.00 10.97
C ILE A 76 -5.04 13.76 9.75
N THR A 77 -4.45 14.90 9.39
CA THR A 77 -4.84 15.65 8.19
C THR A 77 -4.63 14.83 6.91
N GLN A 78 -3.52 14.11 6.78
CA GLN A 78 -3.29 13.21 5.64
C GLN A 78 -4.32 12.08 5.62
N TYR A 79 -4.59 11.46 6.77
CA TYR A 79 -5.63 10.44 6.88
C TYR A 79 -6.99 10.98 6.42
N GLN A 80 -7.46 12.09 6.97
CA GLN A 80 -8.75 12.69 6.62
C GLN A 80 -8.83 13.10 5.13
N ARG A 81 -7.70 13.51 4.54
CA ARG A 81 -7.64 13.85 3.12
C ARG A 81 -7.85 12.63 2.21
N PHE A 82 -7.43 11.43 2.63
CA PHE A 82 -7.47 10.23 1.79
C PHE A 82 -8.45 9.15 2.28
N ALA A 83 -9.00 9.30 3.48
CA ALA A 83 -10.06 8.45 3.99
C ALA A 83 -11.26 8.52 3.05
N LEU A 84 -11.82 7.36 2.75
CA LEU A 84 -13.07 7.28 2.01
C LEU A 84 -14.22 7.56 2.96
N GLU A 85 -15.30 8.14 2.41
CA GLU A 85 -16.56 8.35 3.12
C GLU A 85 -17.55 7.19 2.86
N GLU A 86 -17.29 6.39 1.83
CA GLU A 86 -18.10 5.25 1.39
C GLU A 86 -17.19 4.06 1.10
N ASP A 87 -17.77 2.86 1.09
CA ASP A 87 -17.04 1.64 0.73
C ASP A 87 -16.49 1.72 -0.70
N PHE A 88 -15.25 1.24 -0.85
CA PHE A 88 -14.67 1.05 -2.16
C PHE A 88 -15.27 -0.19 -2.82
N ASP A 89 -15.70 -0.09 -4.08
CA ASP A 89 -16.11 -1.26 -4.86
C ASP A 89 -14.91 -2.19 -5.06
N ILE A 90 -14.77 -3.18 -4.19
CA ILE A 90 -13.68 -4.18 -4.27
C ILE A 90 -13.77 -5.03 -5.53
N THR A 91 -14.92 -5.07 -6.21
CA THR A 91 -15.10 -5.89 -7.41
C THR A 91 -14.28 -5.37 -8.58
N VAL A 92 -13.87 -4.09 -8.59
CA VAL A 92 -12.93 -3.56 -9.58
C VAL A 92 -11.58 -4.30 -9.58
N PHE A 93 -11.28 -4.98 -8.47
CA PHE A 93 -10.08 -5.81 -8.32
C PHE A 93 -10.42 -7.31 -8.20
N THR A 94 -11.41 -7.69 -7.41
CA THR A 94 -11.68 -9.13 -7.15
C THR A 94 -12.29 -9.84 -8.36
N ASP A 95 -13.04 -9.13 -9.21
CA ASP A 95 -13.57 -9.67 -10.47
C ASP A 95 -12.50 -9.53 -11.57
N TYR A 96 -12.00 -10.66 -12.06
CA TYR A 96 -10.93 -10.68 -13.06
C TYR A 96 -11.31 -9.92 -14.34
N GLU A 97 -12.54 -10.05 -14.83
CA GLU A 97 -12.95 -9.42 -16.09
C GLU A 97 -13.02 -7.89 -15.97
N LYS A 98 -13.40 -7.38 -14.79
CA LYS A 98 -13.36 -5.94 -14.48
C LYS A 98 -11.94 -5.43 -14.25
N CYS A 99 -11.08 -6.26 -13.66
CA CYS A 99 -9.70 -5.93 -13.34
C CYS A 99 -8.81 -5.88 -14.59
N LYS A 100 -9.02 -6.83 -15.53
CA LYS A 100 -8.21 -7.08 -16.73
C LYS A 100 -7.82 -5.84 -17.54
N PRO A 101 -8.71 -4.87 -17.84
CA PRO A 101 -8.34 -3.67 -18.60
C PRO A 101 -7.34 -2.76 -17.88
N ASN A 102 -7.18 -2.93 -16.57
CA ASN A 102 -6.33 -2.10 -15.72
C ASN A 102 -5.06 -2.82 -15.26
N ILE A 103 -4.83 -4.07 -15.72
CA ILE A 103 -3.62 -4.82 -15.38
C ILE A 103 -2.48 -4.33 -16.27
N SER A 104 -1.37 -3.89 -15.67
CA SER A 104 -0.15 -3.47 -16.35
C SER A 104 1.07 -4.13 -15.67
N TYR A 105 2.26 -3.98 -16.24
CA TYR A 105 3.48 -4.52 -15.65
C TYR A 105 4.55 -3.45 -15.45
N LYS A 106 5.47 -3.75 -14.53
CA LYS A 106 6.70 -2.96 -14.32
C LYS A 106 7.90 -3.87 -14.13
N LEU A 107 9.08 -3.32 -14.40
CA LEU A 107 10.35 -3.98 -14.11
C LEU A 107 10.83 -3.62 -12.70
N ILE A 108 11.27 -4.63 -11.95
CA ILE A 108 11.96 -4.47 -10.67
C ILE A 108 13.28 -5.25 -10.69
N ASN A 109 14.25 -4.87 -9.86
CA ASN A 109 15.50 -5.60 -9.80
C ASN A 109 15.30 -7.01 -9.21
N TYR A 110 15.68 -8.06 -9.93
CA TYR A 110 15.44 -9.44 -9.50
C TYR A 110 16.16 -9.77 -8.19
N GLY A 111 17.46 -9.43 -8.12
CA GLY A 111 18.30 -9.74 -6.97
C GLY A 111 17.84 -9.06 -5.67
N LYS A 112 17.42 -7.79 -5.74
CA LYS A 112 16.97 -7.00 -4.59
C LYS A 112 15.56 -7.35 -4.11
N ASN A 113 14.78 -8.07 -4.91
CA ASN A 113 13.38 -8.37 -4.63
C ASN A 113 13.09 -9.86 -4.47
N LYS A 114 14.11 -10.70 -4.23
CA LYS A 114 13.95 -12.17 -4.12
C LYS A 114 12.86 -12.61 -3.16
N GLU A 115 12.73 -11.97 -1.99
CA GLU A 115 11.67 -12.31 -1.03
C GLU A 115 10.28 -11.96 -1.59
N LEU A 116 10.10 -10.76 -2.15
CA LEU A 116 8.85 -10.35 -2.81
C LEU A 116 8.48 -11.29 -3.95
N LEU A 117 9.46 -11.69 -4.77
CA LEU A 117 9.26 -12.54 -5.95
C LEU A 117 8.79 -13.96 -5.61
N ARG A 118 8.90 -14.41 -4.35
CA ARG A 118 8.29 -15.66 -3.90
C ARG A 118 6.76 -15.58 -3.84
N ASP A 119 6.22 -14.39 -3.64
CA ASP A 119 4.81 -14.16 -3.38
C ASP A 119 4.05 -13.53 -4.56
N VAL A 120 4.74 -13.16 -5.64
CA VAL A 120 4.14 -12.52 -6.82
C VAL A 120 4.44 -13.27 -8.12
N PRO A 121 3.48 -13.33 -9.06
CA PRO A 121 3.75 -13.84 -10.39
C PRO A 121 4.74 -12.92 -11.09
N HIS A 122 5.75 -13.51 -11.72
CA HIS A 122 6.80 -12.76 -12.39
C HIS A 122 7.43 -13.53 -13.54
N ILE A 123 8.01 -12.77 -14.47
CA ILE A 123 8.85 -13.28 -15.56
C ILE A 123 10.26 -12.73 -15.37
N VAL A 124 11.25 -13.61 -15.38
CA VAL A 124 12.66 -13.22 -15.30
C VAL A 124 13.09 -12.61 -16.62
N TYR A 125 13.68 -11.42 -16.57
CA TYR A 125 14.19 -10.71 -17.74
C TYR A 125 15.56 -10.11 -17.42
N LEU A 126 16.63 -10.78 -17.85
CA LEU A 126 18.02 -10.43 -17.50
C LEU A 126 18.22 -10.38 -15.97
N ASP A 127 18.70 -9.26 -15.43
CA ASP A 127 18.86 -8.99 -14.00
C ASP A 127 17.60 -8.36 -13.35
N LEU A 128 16.51 -8.27 -14.10
CA LEU A 128 15.22 -7.71 -13.71
C LEU A 128 14.14 -8.80 -13.65
N ALA A 129 13.00 -8.43 -13.07
CA ALA A 129 11.77 -9.21 -13.07
C ALA A 129 10.61 -8.33 -13.52
N ILE A 130 9.80 -8.84 -14.43
CA ILE A 130 8.50 -8.26 -14.78
C ILE A 130 7.52 -8.69 -13.69
N VAL A 131 6.85 -7.73 -13.05
CA VAL A 131 5.79 -7.97 -12.07
C VAL A 131 4.52 -7.23 -12.47
N PHE A 132 3.37 -7.77 -12.10
CA PHE A 132 2.07 -7.28 -12.53
C PHE A 132 1.37 -6.48 -11.43
N TYR A 133 0.66 -5.42 -11.82
CA TYR A 133 -0.18 -4.63 -10.92
C TYR A 133 -1.48 -4.23 -11.61
N CYS A 134 -2.52 -4.03 -10.82
CA CYS A 134 -3.78 -3.44 -11.27
C CYS A 134 -3.81 -1.96 -10.91
N LEU A 135 -4.11 -1.10 -11.88
CA LEU A 135 -4.34 0.32 -11.68
C LEU A 135 -5.74 0.56 -11.13
N LEU A 136 -5.82 1.31 -10.04
CA LEU A 136 -7.08 1.82 -9.51
C LEU A 136 -7.23 3.27 -9.93
N SER A 137 -8.21 3.53 -10.78
CA SER A 137 -8.66 4.89 -11.09
C SER A 137 -9.36 5.48 -9.86
N SER A 138 -8.69 6.37 -9.14
CA SER A 138 -9.35 7.21 -8.14
C SER A 138 -9.83 8.51 -8.77
N SER A 139 -10.96 9.03 -8.31
CA SER A 139 -11.52 10.33 -8.75
C SER A 139 -10.63 11.54 -8.40
N ARG A 140 -9.52 11.33 -7.65
CA ARG A 140 -8.69 12.39 -7.06
C ARG A 140 -7.33 12.60 -7.76
N SER A 141 -7.18 12.20 -9.02
CA SER A 141 -5.97 12.37 -9.84
C SER A 141 -4.71 11.63 -9.35
N GLU A 142 -4.82 10.80 -8.30
CA GLU A 142 -3.74 9.91 -7.87
C GLU A 142 -4.00 8.49 -8.37
N THR A 143 -3.05 7.99 -9.16
CA THR A 143 -3.02 6.62 -9.65
C THR A 143 -2.58 5.70 -8.52
N SER A 144 -3.53 4.98 -7.93
CA SER A 144 -3.24 3.90 -6.98
C SER A 144 -3.01 2.61 -7.73
N SER A 145 -2.23 1.69 -7.17
CA SER A 145 -2.06 0.36 -7.76
C SER A 145 -2.05 -0.73 -6.71
N ILE A 146 -2.59 -1.89 -7.07
CA ILE A 146 -2.51 -3.11 -6.28
C ILE A 146 -1.51 -4.04 -6.96
N LEU A 147 -0.45 -4.43 -6.25
CA LEU A 147 0.46 -5.46 -6.72
C LEU A 147 -0.27 -6.81 -6.77
N ILE A 148 -0.22 -7.48 -7.92
CA ILE A 148 -0.84 -8.79 -8.09
C ILE A 148 0.06 -9.80 -7.38
N ARG A 149 -0.53 -10.60 -6.48
CA ARG A 149 0.12 -11.66 -5.72
C ARG A 149 -0.31 -13.02 -6.27
N ASN A 150 0.46 -14.05 -5.97
CA ASN A 150 0.13 -15.43 -6.35
C ASN A 150 -1.26 -15.83 -5.83
N SER A 151 -1.68 -15.34 -4.66
CA SER A 151 -3.04 -15.54 -4.13
C SER A 151 -4.14 -14.91 -5.01
N HIS A 152 -3.91 -13.73 -5.60
CA HIS A 152 -4.86 -13.08 -6.51
C HIS A 152 -4.96 -13.85 -7.82
N MET A 153 -3.81 -14.24 -8.39
CA MET A 153 -3.75 -15.07 -9.59
C MET A 153 -4.50 -16.40 -9.40
N ASN A 154 -4.27 -17.07 -8.26
CA ASN A 154 -4.98 -18.30 -7.90
C ASN A 154 -6.49 -18.08 -7.71
N HIS A 155 -6.88 -16.96 -7.10
CA HIS A 155 -8.29 -16.60 -6.92
C HIS A 155 -9.01 -16.39 -8.27
N TRP A 156 -8.34 -15.74 -9.22
CA TRP A 156 -8.88 -15.53 -10.57
C TRP A 156 -8.83 -16.79 -11.46
N GLY A 157 -8.05 -17.81 -11.07
CA GLY A 157 -7.87 -19.03 -11.87
C GLY A 157 -7.08 -18.79 -13.16
N VAL A 158 -6.15 -17.82 -13.15
CA VAL A 158 -5.34 -17.44 -14.32
C VAL A 158 -3.87 -17.80 -14.12
N THR A 159 -3.10 -17.78 -15.19
CA THR A 159 -1.66 -18.06 -15.17
C THR A 159 -0.82 -16.78 -15.26
N CYS A 160 0.49 -16.91 -15.00
CA CYS A 160 1.44 -15.81 -15.22
C CYS A 160 1.47 -15.36 -16.69
N ASP A 161 1.32 -16.30 -17.63
CA ASP A 161 1.27 -16.00 -19.06
C ASP A 161 -0.01 -15.26 -19.45
N ASP A 162 -1.15 -15.59 -18.84
CA ASP A 162 -2.40 -14.82 -19.03
C ASP A 162 -2.24 -13.38 -18.57
N LEU A 163 -1.63 -13.17 -17.40
CA LEU A 163 -1.33 -11.83 -16.88
C LEU A 163 -0.37 -11.08 -17.80
N PHE A 164 0.65 -11.74 -18.33
CA PHE A 164 1.59 -11.14 -19.27
C PHE A 164 0.94 -10.73 -20.58
N ASN A 165 0.09 -11.59 -21.15
CA ASN A 165 -0.65 -11.29 -22.38
C ASN A 165 -1.58 -10.08 -22.21
N VAL A 166 -2.30 -10.01 -21.08
CA VAL A 166 -3.17 -8.88 -20.76
C VAL A 166 -2.35 -7.62 -20.57
N ALA A 167 -1.35 -7.67 -19.68
CA ALA A 167 -0.55 -6.52 -19.32
C ALA A 167 0.23 -5.93 -20.50
N SER A 168 0.65 -6.77 -21.45
CA SER A 168 1.35 -6.34 -22.68
C SER A 168 0.46 -5.57 -23.65
N ASN A 169 -0.86 -5.74 -23.60
CA ASN A 169 -1.78 -4.92 -24.39
C ASN A 169 -2.09 -3.57 -23.71
N ASN A 170 -1.88 -3.49 -22.40
CA ASN A 170 -2.22 -2.32 -21.58
C ASN A 170 -1.02 -1.42 -21.25
N THR A 171 0.22 -1.85 -21.56
CA THR A 171 1.49 -1.18 -21.20
C THR A 171 2.25 -0.70 -22.43
#